data_AF-A0A2V9TLY2-F1
#
_entry.id   AF-A0A2V9TLY2-F1
#
_cell.length_a   1.000
_cell.length_b   1.000
_cell.length_c   1.000
_cell.angle_alpha   90.00
_cell.angle_beta   90.00
_cell.angle_gamma   90.00
#
_symmetry.space_group_name_H-M   'P 1'
#
loop_
_entity.id
_entity.type
_entity.pdbx_description
1 polymer ?
#
loop_
_entity_poly.entity_id
_entity_poly.type
_entity_poly.pdbx_seq_one_letter_code
_entity_poly.pdbx_strand_id
1 'polypeptide(L)'
;MKELGEAINESLADSDSIAEVVSRIKEGGYDIFLVLEATIGVSKQGEKAGDKTSLVTTLTSNPTFKVNDQDLKFLKSLRIKIDEDVA
;
A
#
# COMPACT_ATOMS: atom_id res chain seq x y z
N MET A 1 -4.48 17.06 9.34
CA MET A 1 -3.58 15.88 9.47
C MET A 1 -3.22 15.58 10.92
N LYS A 2 -3.00 16.59 11.77
CA LYS A 2 -2.72 16.40 13.19
C LYS A 2 -3.84 15.64 13.94
N GLU A 3 -5.09 16.00 13.67
CA GLU A 3 -6.29 15.35 14.23
C GLU A 3 -6.39 13.86 13.85
N LEU A 4 -5.99 13.47 12.64
CA LEU A 4 -5.97 12.06 12.23
C LEU A 4 -4.87 11.28 12.96
N GLY A 5 -3.69 11.89 13.12
CA GLY A 5 -2.61 11.30 13.91
C GLY A 5 -3.00 11.11 15.38
N GLU A 6 -3.67 12.11 15.97
CA GLU A 6 -4.21 12.02 17.33
C GLU A 6 -5.28 10.92 17.44
N ALA A 7 -6.24 10.87 16.51
CA ALA A 7 -7.29 9.85 16.51
C ALA A 7 -6.76 8.42 16.34
N ILE A 8 -5.74 8.21 15.49
CA ILE A 8 -5.09 6.91 15.32
C ILE A 8 -4.34 6.53 16.60
N ASN A 9 -3.62 7.47 17.22
CA ASN A 9 -2.87 7.20 18.44
C ASN A 9 -3.80 6.86 19.61
N GLU A 10 -4.90 7.59 19.76
CA GLU A 10 -5.95 7.30 20.75
C GLU A 10 -6.58 5.92 20.50
N SER A 11 -6.96 5.63 19.25
CA SER A 11 -7.50 4.32 18.86
C SER A 11 -6.54 3.16 19.12
N LEU A 12 -5.23 3.40 18.99
CA LEU A 12 -4.19 2.42 19.24
C LEU A 12 -3.95 2.21 20.73
N ALA A 13 -3.95 3.29 21.51
CA ALA A 13 -3.77 3.28 22.96
C ALA A 13 -4.95 2.61 23.68
N ASP A 14 -6.17 2.81 23.19
CA ASP A 14 -7.39 2.24 23.76
C ASP A 14 -7.73 0.84 23.20
N SER A 15 -6.93 0.29 22.29
CA SER A 15 -7.18 -1.03 21.73
C SER A 15 -6.67 -2.15 22.64
N ASP A 16 -7.60 -2.81 23.33
CA ASP A 16 -7.32 -4.00 24.15
C ASP A 16 -6.58 -5.10 23.38
N SER A 17 -6.93 -5.30 22.10
CA SER A 17 -6.29 -6.32 21.26
C SER A 17 -4.80 -6.08 21.06
N ILE A 18 -4.41 -4.80 20.94
CA ILE A 18 -3.02 -4.40 20.71
C ILE A 18 -2.27 -4.46 22.04
N ALA A 19 -2.89 -4.02 23.13
CA ALA A 19 -2.33 -4.13 24.48
C ALA A 19 -2.01 -5.59 24.86
N GLU A 20 -2.89 -6.54 24.55
CA GLU A 20 -2.69 -7.97 24.83
C GLU A 20 -1.50 -8.55 24.03
N VAL A 21 -1.37 -8.18 22.76
CA VAL A 21 -0.23 -8.60 21.92
C VAL A 21 1.08 -8.00 22.44
N VAL A 22 1.08 -6.72 22.80
CA VAL A 22 2.25 -6.02 23.36
C VAL A 22 2.68 -6.66 24.70
N SER A 23 1.73 -7.01 25.58
CA SER A 23 2.03 -7.66 26.86
C SER A 23 2.69 -9.02 26.65
N ARG A 24 2.13 -9.86 25.75
CA ARG A 24 2.72 -11.17 25.43
C ARG A 24 4.14 -11.08 24.90
N ILE A 25 4.43 -10.07 24.08
CA ILE A 25 5.78 -9.84 23.54
C ILE A 25 6.72 -9.37 24.65
N LYS A 26 6.28 -8.48 25.55
CA LYS A 26 7.07 -8.05 26.72
C LYS A 26 7.35 -9.18 27.70
N GLU A 27 6.38 -10.06 27.96
CA GLU A 27 6.54 -11.26 28.79
C GLU A 27 7.59 -12.23 28.23
N GLY A 28 7.78 -12.23 26.90
CA GLY A 28 8.87 -12.93 26.22
C GLY A 28 10.26 -12.31 26.45
N GLY A 29 10.37 -11.20 27.18
CA GLY A 29 11.62 -10.50 27.47
C GLY A 29 12.06 -9.50 26.39
N TYR A 30 11.17 -9.15 25.45
CA TYR A 30 11.46 -8.21 24.37
C TYR A 30 11.06 -6.78 24.74
N ASP A 31 11.92 -5.82 24.40
CA ASP A 31 11.59 -4.40 24.44
C ASP A 31 11.01 -3.95 23.09
N ILE A 32 9.91 -3.20 23.13
CA ILE A 32 9.09 -2.93 21.94
C ILE A 32 8.98 -1.43 21.74
N PHE A 33 9.25 -1.00 20.51
CA PHE A 33 8.91 0.34 20.03
C PHE A 33 8.04 0.18 18.78
N LEU A 34 6.98 0.97 18.67
CA LEU A 34 6.04 0.92 17.55
C LEU A 34 6.09 2.27 16.82
N VAL A 35 6.36 2.22 15.52
CA VAL A 35 6.28 3.36 14.62
C VAL A 35 5.31 3.02 13.50
N LEU A 36 4.33 3.89 13.28
CA LEU A 36 3.30 3.72 12.27
C LEU A 36 3.46 4.77 11.18
N GLU A 37 3.79 4.33 9.97
CA GLU A 37 3.80 5.19 8.77
C GLU A 37 2.53 4.91 7.95
N ALA A 38 1.62 5.88 7.90
CA ALA A 38 0.40 5.78 7.10
C ALA A 38 0.43 6.80 5.96
N THR A 39 0.29 6.33 4.71
CA THR A 39 0.15 7.21 3.54
C THR A 39 -1.34 7.40 3.23
N ILE A 40 -1.84 8.63 3.40
CA ILE A 40 -3.24 8.98 3.11
C ILE A 40 -3.34 9.66 1.74
N GLY A 41 -4.04 9.03 0.79
CA GLY A 41 -4.40 9.64 -0.48
C GLY A 41 -5.76 10.33 -0.39
N VAL A 42 -5.83 11.60 -0.79
CA VAL A 42 -7.10 12.35 -0.85
C VAL A 42 -7.45 12.62 -2.32
N SER A 43 -8.57 12.10 -2.81
CA SER A 43 -9.12 12.45 -4.13
C SER A 43 -10.38 13.29 -3.96
N LYS A 44 -10.42 14.49 -4.54
CA LYS A 44 -11.62 15.33 -4.53
C LYS A 44 -12.60 14.81 -5.57
N GLN A 45 -13.79 14.39 -5.13
CA GLN A 45 -14.82 13.89 -6.03
C GLN A 45 -15.32 15.05 -6.92
N GLY A 46 -14.87 15.08 -8.18
CA GLY A 46 -15.23 16.12 -9.16
C GLY A 46 -14.09 16.57 -10.09
N GLU A 47 -12.83 16.31 -9.75
CA GLU A 47 -11.73 16.47 -10.71
C GLU A 47 -11.63 15.21 -11.57
N LYS A 48 -11.95 15.34 -12.86
CA LYS A 48 -11.76 14.26 -13.84
C LYS A 48 -10.35 13.73 -13.70
N ALA A 49 -10.25 12.45 -13.34
CA ALA A 49 -9.02 11.70 -13.22
C ALA A 49 -8.23 11.78 -14.54
N GLY A 50 -7.29 12.71 -14.60
CA GLY A 50 -6.18 12.67 -15.54
C GLY A 50 -5.09 11.79 -14.95
N ASP A 51 -5.01 10.55 -15.42
CA ASP A 51 -3.83 9.68 -15.43
C ASP A 51 -2.86 9.81 -14.25
N LYS A 52 -3.26 9.28 -13.08
CA LYS A 52 -2.29 8.82 -12.08
C LYS A 52 -2.70 7.48 -11.51
N THR A 53 -2.30 6.45 -12.25
CA THR A 53 -2.15 5.06 -11.85
C THR A 53 -1.68 4.92 -10.40
N SER A 54 -2.61 4.61 -9.48
CA SER A 54 -2.32 3.98 -8.19
C SER A 54 -3.62 3.48 -7.59
N LEU A 55 -4.03 2.29 -8.02
CA LEU A 55 -5.05 1.51 -7.33
C LEU A 55 -4.56 0.07 -7.29
N VAL A 56 -3.95 -0.31 -6.18
CA VAL A 56 -3.93 -1.71 -5.73
C VAL A 56 -5.40 -2.10 -5.55
N THR A 57 -5.98 -2.65 -6.61
CA THR A 57 -7.32 -3.23 -6.59
C THR A 57 -7.14 -4.71 -6.40
N THR A 58 -7.56 -5.22 -5.24
CA THR A 58 -7.77 -6.64 -5.02
C THR A 58 -8.70 -7.18 -6.11
N LEU A 59 -8.13 -8.08 -6.92
CA LEU A 59 -8.71 -8.98 -7.94
C LEU A 59 -10.21 -8.77 -8.27
N THR A 60 -10.50 -8.27 -9.48
CA THR A 60 -11.66 -8.63 -10.34
C THR A 60 -11.73 -7.84 -11.65
N SER A 61 -10.86 -6.85 -11.87
CA SER A 61 -10.74 -6.22 -13.19
C SER A 61 -9.68 -6.96 -14.01
N ASN A 62 -10.07 -7.66 -15.08
CA ASN A 62 -9.12 -8.18 -16.08
C ASN A 62 -8.37 -6.97 -16.65
N PRO A 63 -7.13 -6.67 -16.20
CA PRO A 63 -6.43 -5.52 -16.72
C PRO A 63 -5.91 -5.96 -18.09
N THR A 64 -6.43 -5.36 -19.16
CA THR A 64 -5.82 -5.54 -20.48
C THR A 64 -4.41 -4.99 -20.41
N PHE A 65 -3.41 -5.88 -20.35
CA PHE A 65 -2.01 -5.52 -20.39
C PHE A 65 -1.71 -4.92 -21.76
N LYS A 66 -1.70 -3.58 -21.85
CA LYS A 66 -1.41 -2.83 -23.07
C LYS A 66 0.02 -2.31 -22.98
N VAL A 67 0.92 -2.89 -23.76
CA VAL A 67 2.32 -2.49 -23.87
C VAL A 67 2.46 -1.49 -25.01
N ASN A 68 3.13 -0.37 -24.79
CA ASN A 68 3.48 0.60 -25.83
C ASN A 68 4.96 0.46 -26.28
N ASP A 69 5.34 1.15 -27.35
CA ASP A 69 6.71 1.08 -27.90
C ASP A 69 7.81 1.60 -26.93
N GLN A 70 7.47 2.52 -26.03
CA GLN A 70 8.39 3.00 -25.00
C GLN A 70 8.62 1.96 -23.92
N ASP A 71 7.56 1.26 -23.51
CA ASP A 71 7.63 0.16 -22.55
C ASP A 71 8.55 -0.94 -23.09
N LEU A 72 8.44 -1.29 -24.39
CA LEU A 72 9.32 -2.28 -25.02
C LEU A 72 10.80 -1.85 -25.01
N LYS A 73 11.09 -0.57 -25.27
CA LYS A 73 12.47 -0.04 -25.21
C LYS A 73 13.02 -0.07 -23.79
N PHE A 74 12.18 0.26 -22.82
CA PHE A 74 12.52 0.25 -21.40
C PHE A 74 12.78 -1.17 -20.89
N LEU A 75 11.92 -2.13 -21.21
CA LEU A 75 12.13 -3.53 -20.82
C LEU A 75 13.40 -4.11 -21.47
N LYS A 76 13.68 -3.75 -22.72
CA LYS A 76 14.94 -4.12 -23.40
C LYS A 76 16.18 -3.53 -22.74
N SER A 77 16.14 -2.28 -22.27
CA SER A 77 17.27 -1.67 -21.55
C SER A 77 17.55 -2.36 -20.23
N LEU A 78 16.51 -2.89 -19.58
CA LEU A 78 16.59 -3.69 -18.36
C LEU A 78 16.88 -5.18 -18.60
N ARG A 79 17.08 -5.61 -19.87
CA ARG A 79 17.22 -7.03 -20.27
C ARG A 79 16.04 -7.93 -19.83
N ILE A 80 14.87 -7.33 -19.63
CA ILE A 80 13.64 -8.06 -19.33
C ILE A 80 13.04 -8.52 -20.66
N LYS A 81 12.75 -9.81 -20.78
CA LYS A 81 12.01 -10.39 -21.90
C LYS A 81 10.58 -10.66 -21.45
N ILE A 82 9.61 -10.33 -22.29
CA ILE A 82 8.23 -10.79 -22.12
C ILE A 82 8.12 -12.07 -22.94
N ASP A 83 7.92 -13.21 -22.27
CA ASP A 83 7.46 -14.43 -22.94
C ASP A 83 5.94 -14.31 -23.07
N GLU A 84 5.44 -14.10 -24.30
CA GLU A 84 4.03 -14.29 -24.61
C GLU A 84 3.77 -15.79 -24.68
N ASP A 85 3.59 -16.41 -23.52
CA ASP A 85 3.02 -17.75 -23.42
C ASP A 85 1.87 -17.69 -22.42
N VAL A 86 0.65 -17.87 -22.94
CA VAL A 86 -0.49 -18.64 -22.41
C VAL A 86 -1.76 -18.20 -23.17
N ALA A 87 -2.16 -19.08 -24.10
CA ALA A 87 -3.50 -19.42 -24.60
C ALA A 87 -4.60 -18.33 -24.72
#